data_AF-A0A4Y8SFN9-F1
#
_entry.id   AF-A0A4Y8SFN9-F1
#
_cell.length_a   1.000
_cell.length_b   1.000
_cell.length_c   1.000
_cell.angle_alpha   90.00
_cell.angle_beta   90.00
_cell.angle_gamma   90.00
#
_symmetry.space_group_name_H-M   'P 1'
#
loop_
_entity.id
_entity.type
_entity.pdbx_description
1 polymer ?
#
loop_
_entity_poly.entity_id
_entity_poly.type
_entity_poly.pdbx_seq_one_letter_code
_entity_poly.pdbx_strand_id
1 'polypeptide(L)'
;MERAFKAEKSRFDTKLTAVQKELFELAARLGGYRTLTDFVITTVQEKAKAIVEQHEAILVSERDKAVFFDAIMNPPKPGKRLQEAAERYRELNNQPSES
;
A
#
# COMPACT_ATOMS: atom_id res chain seq x y z
N MET A 1 -5.69 6.28 -1.36
CA MET A 1 -4.90 7.44 -0.91
C MET A 1 -3.45 7.05 -1.07
N GLU A 2 -2.83 7.38 -2.21
CA GLU A 2 -1.44 6.99 -2.51
C GLU A 2 -0.51 7.96 -1.79
N ARG A 3 0.11 7.53 -0.69
CA ARG A 3 1.21 8.28 -0.09
C ARG A 3 2.40 8.18 -1.04
N ALA A 4 2.51 9.12 -1.97
CA ALA A 4 3.71 9.26 -2.78
C ALA A 4 4.86 9.69 -1.87
N PHE A 5 5.69 8.73 -1.45
CA PHE A 5 6.98 9.04 -0.84
C PHE A 5 7.82 9.75 -1.89
N LYS A 6 8.06 11.04 -1.67
CA LYS A 6 8.86 11.87 -2.58
C LYS A 6 10.29 11.32 -2.59
N ALA A 7 10.85 11.13 -3.78
CA ALA A 7 12.20 10.57 -3.98
C ALA A 7 13.30 11.61 -3.69
N GLU A 8 13.31 12.14 -2.47
CA GLU A 8 14.36 13.02 -1.98
C GLU A 8 15.43 12.20 -1.25
N LYS A 9 16.71 12.47 -1.53
CA LYS A 9 17.81 11.79 -0.84
C LYS A 9 17.82 12.21 0.63
N SER A 10 17.73 11.24 1.53
CA SER A 10 17.86 11.43 2.97
C SER A 10 18.97 10.54 3.53
N ARG A 11 19.51 10.92 4.68
CA ARG A 11 20.58 10.17 5.34
C ARG A 11 20.00 9.31 6.47
N PHE A 12 20.46 8.08 6.54
CA PHE A 12 20.20 7.18 7.65
C PHE A 12 21.44 7.09 8.54
N ASP A 13 21.29 7.48 9.79
CA ASP A 13 22.36 7.50 10.79
C ASP A 13 22.03 6.57 11.95
N THR A 14 22.94 5.64 12.26
CA THR A 14 22.78 4.72 13.39
C THR A 14 24.12 4.37 14.02
N LYS A 15 24.11 4.10 15.32
CA LYS A 15 25.26 3.58 16.06
C LYS A 15 25.07 2.08 16.26
N LEU A 16 26.05 1.30 15.83
CA LEU A 16 26.10 -0.14 16.08
C LEU A 16 27.06 -0.42 17.23
N THR A 17 26.71 -1.39 18.07
CA THR A 17 27.69 -2.02 18.95
C THR A 17 28.71 -2.80 18.11
N ALA A 18 29.90 -3.05 18.66
CA ALA A 18 30.93 -3.85 17.97
C ALA A 18 30.40 -5.23 17.59
N VAL A 19 29.67 -5.88 18.51
CA VAL A 19 29.07 -7.22 18.29
C VAL A 19 28.06 -7.20 17.14
N GLN A 20 27.20 -6.18 17.05
CA GLN A 20 26.26 -6.04 15.93
C GLN A 20 27.00 -5.82 14.61
N LYS A 21 28.04 -4.99 14.60
CA LYS A 21 28.83 -4.72 13.40
C LYS A 21 29.49 -6.00 12.87
N GLU A 22 30.13 -6.76 13.74
CA GLU A 22 30.78 -8.03 13.37
C GLU A 22 29.78 -9.05 12.82
N LEU A 23 28.63 -9.19 13.47
CA LEU A 23 27.56 -10.07 13.02
C LEU A 23 27.06 -9.67 11.62
N PHE A 24 26.80 -8.38 11.40
CA PHE A 24 26.28 -7.90 10.12
C PHE A 24 27.33 -8.00 9.01
N GLU A 25 28.61 -7.78 9.30
CA GLU A 25 29.70 -7.96 8.34
C GLU A 25 29.90 -9.43 7.96
N LEU A 26 29.70 -10.35 8.90
CA LEU A 26 29.70 -11.78 8.61
C LEU A 26 28.51 -12.15 7.73
N ALA A 27 27.30 -11.71 8.09
CA ALA A 27 26.09 -11.96 7.31
C ALA A 27 26.20 -11.38 5.88
N ALA A 28 26.72 -10.16 5.74
CA ALA A 28 26.93 -9.52 4.44
C ALA A 28 27.87 -10.35 3.56
N ARG A 29 28.98 -10.86 4.12
CA ARG A 29 29.92 -11.72 3.39
C ARG A 29 29.28 -13.04 2.97
N LEU A 30 28.57 -13.71 3.88
CA LEU A 30 27.92 -14.99 3.59
C LEU A 30 26.77 -14.86 2.59
N GLY A 31 26.03 -13.75 2.64
CA GLY A 31 24.93 -13.45 1.71
C GLY A 31 25.37 -12.89 0.36
N GLY A 32 26.68 -12.68 0.14
CA GLY A 32 27.21 -12.20 -1.14
C GLY A 32 26.99 -10.70 -1.40
N TYR A 33 26.76 -9.90 -0.35
CA TYR A 33 26.58 -8.46 -0.46
C TYR A 33 27.91 -7.74 -0.70
N ARG A 34 27.87 -6.67 -1.49
CA ARG A 34 29.09 -5.93 -1.85
C ARG A 34 29.66 -5.14 -0.68
N THR A 35 28.79 -4.62 0.20
CA THR A 35 29.18 -3.82 1.37
C THR A 35 28.21 -4.05 2.53
N LEU A 36 28.62 -3.70 3.74
CA LEU A 36 27.74 -3.71 4.92
C LEU A 36 26.53 -2.79 4.73
N THR A 37 26.72 -1.62 4.13
CA THR A 37 25.61 -0.68 3.85
C THR A 37 24.59 -1.29 2.90
N ASP A 38 25.06 -1.93 1.82
CA ASP A 38 24.22 -2.61 0.83
C ASP A 38 23.37 -3.73 1.49
N PHE A 39 24.00 -4.54 2.35
CA PHE A 39 23.30 -5.53 3.16
C PHE A 39 22.21 -4.92 4.04
N VAL A 40 22.54 -3.87 4.81
CA VAL A 40 21.60 -3.23 5.75
C VAL A 40 20.43 -2.62 5.00
N ILE A 41 20.67 -1.83 3.95
CA ILE A 41 19.61 -1.16 3.21
C ILE A 41 18.68 -2.19 2.54
N THR A 42 19.25 -3.20 1.89
CA THR A 42 18.46 -4.25 1.20
C THR A 42 17.59 -5.02 2.19
N THR A 43 18.17 -5.51 3.29
CA THR A 43 17.46 -6.29 4.30
C THR A 43 16.36 -5.47 4.99
N VAL A 44 16.65 -4.20 5.33
CA VAL A 44 15.67 -3.31 5.96
C VAL A 44 14.54 -3.00 4.99
N GLN A 45 14.83 -2.75 3.71
CA GLN A 45 13.81 -2.49 2.69
C GLN A 45 12.87 -3.69 2.50
N GLU A 46 13.42 -4.90 2.39
CA GLU A 46 12.64 -6.13 2.29
C GLU A 46 11.72 -6.33 3.49
N LYS A 47 12.27 -6.18 4.70
CA LYS A 47 11.48 -6.33 5.94
C LYS A 47 10.42 -5.26 6.09
N ALA A 48 10.72 -4.01 5.74
CA ALA A 48 9.78 -2.91 5.78
C ALA A 48 8.61 -3.15 4.82
N LYS A 49 8.90 -3.59 3.59
CA LYS A 49 7.88 -3.95 2.59
C LYS A 49 6.96 -5.05 3.12
N ALA A 50 7.52 -6.13 3.66
CA ALA A 50 6.74 -7.24 4.21
C ALA A 50 5.83 -6.80 5.38
N ILE A 51 6.31 -5.90 6.26
CA ILE A 51 5.50 -5.35 7.37
C ILE A 51 4.33 -4.51 6.83
N VAL A 52 4.59 -3.63 5.85
CA VAL A 52 3.56 -2.79 5.23
C VAL A 52 2.51 -3.65 4.54
N GLU A 53 2.94 -4.61 3.71
CA GLU A 53 2.04 -5.53 3.01
C GLU A 53 1.18 -6.35 3.98
N GLN A 54 1.78 -6.86 5.06
CA GLN A 54 1.04 -7.59 6.09
C GLN A 54 -0.03 -6.71 6.75
N HIS A 55 0.28 -5.44 7.02
CA HIS A 55 -0.68 -4.52 7.64
C HIS A 55 -1.78 -4.09 6.67
N GLU A 56 -1.44 -3.81 5.42
CA GLU A 56 -2.41 -3.43 4.38
C GLU A 56 -3.33 -4.59 4.00
N ALA A 57 -2.81 -5.83 3.95
CA ALA A 57 -3.64 -7.02 3.73
C ALA A 57 -4.67 -7.25 4.85
N ILE A 58 -4.35 -6.87 6.08
CA ILE A 58 -5.31 -6.90 7.21
C ILE A 58 -6.37 -5.80 7.04
N LEU A 59 -6.04 -4.65 6.47
CA LEU A 59 -7.03 -3.58 6.22
C LEU A 59 -7.98 -3.94 5.08
N VAL A 60 -7.51 -4.64 4.04
CA VAL A 60 -8.34 -5.20 2.95
C VAL A 60 -8.87 -6.60 3.33
N SER A 61 -9.30 -6.77 4.59
CA SER A 61 -9.61 -8.10 5.14
C SER A 61 -10.71 -8.84 4.38
N GLU A 62 -10.80 -10.14 4.64
CA GLU A 62 -11.88 -11.04 4.22
C GLU A 62 -13.30 -10.46 4.39
N ARG A 63 -13.51 -9.55 5.36
CA ARG A 63 -14.80 -8.88 5.54
C ARG A 63 -15.13 -7.95 4.37
N ASP A 64 -14.16 -7.18 3.89
CA ASP A 64 -14.35 -6.29 2.75
C ASP A 64 -14.51 -7.09 1.46
N LYS A 65 -13.79 -8.21 1.32
CA LYS A 65 -14.01 -9.16 0.23
C LYS A 65 -15.40 -9.79 0.30
N ALA A 66 -15.87 -10.19 1.48
CA ALA A 66 -17.20 -10.78 1.65
C ALA A 66 -18.29 -9.75 1.34
N VAL A 67 -18.15 -8.51 1.81
CA VAL A 67 -19.07 -7.41 1.49
C VAL A 67 -19.05 -7.10 0.00
N PHE A 68 -17.88 -7.09 -0.63
CA PHE A 68 -17.75 -6.89 -2.08
C PHE A 68 -18.36 -8.03 -2.90
N PHE A 69 -18.08 -9.28 -2.53
CA PHE A 69 -18.67 -10.47 -3.17
C PHE A 69 -20.19 -10.50 -2.98
N ASP A 70 -20.69 -10.21 -1.78
CA ASP A 70 -22.12 -10.14 -1.50
C ASP A 70 -22.78 -9.01 -2.29
N ALA A 71 -22.13 -7.84 -2.43
CA ALA A 71 -22.65 -6.75 -3.25
C ALA A 71 -22.71 -7.09 -4.76
N ILE A 72 -21.87 -8.00 -5.27
CA ILE A 72 -21.93 -8.49 -6.66
C ILE A 72 -22.99 -9.59 -6.82
N MET A 73 -23.00 -10.58 -5.92
CA MET A 73 -23.86 -11.75 -6.02
C MET A 73 -25.30 -11.46 -5.59
N ASN A 74 -25.47 -10.57 -4.61
CA ASN A 74 -26.72 -10.11 -4.04
C ASN A 74 -26.77 -8.58 -4.07
N PRO A 75 -26.89 -7.96 -5.25
CA PRO A 75 -26.84 -6.51 -5.38
C PRO A 75 -27.94 -5.87 -4.52
N PRO A 76 -27.59 -5.08 -3.47
CA PRO A 76 -28.57 -4.46 -2.61
C PRO A 76 -29.36 -3.43 -3.39
N LYS A 77 -30.63 -3.22 -3.01
CA LYS A 77 -31.43 -2.15 -3.62
C LYS A 77 -30.72 -0.80 -3.41
N PRO A 78 -30.59 0.03 -4.46
CA PRO A 78 -29.91 1.32 -4.36
C PRO A 78 -30.62 2.20 -3.33
N GLY A 79 -29.85 2.78 -2.40
CA GLY A 79 -30.40 3.71 -1.41
C GLY A 79 -30.90 5.00 -2.04
N LYS A 80 -31.77 5.75 -1.35
CA LYS A 80 -32.39 6.99 -1.85
C LYS A 80 -31.38 7.97 -2.45
N ARG A 81 -30.23 8.19 -1.80
CA ARG A 81 -29.17 9.10 -2.28
C ARG A 81 -28.56 8.64 -3.62
N LEU A 82 -28.44 7.32 -3.83
CA LEU A 82 -27.90 6.76 -5.06
C LEU A 82 -28.94 6.84 -6.20
N GLN A 83 -30.23 6.69 -5.88
CA GLN A 83 -31.33 6.91 -6.83
C GLN A 83 -31.38 8.37 -7.27
N GLU A 84 -31.35 9.31 -6.33
CA GLU A 84 -31.32 10.75 -6.61
C GLU A 84 -30.08 11.16 -7.43
N ALA A 85 -28.92 10.56 -7.16
CA ALA A 85 -27.71 10.80 -7.96
C ALA A 85 -27.85 10.25 -9.39
N ALA A 86 -28.47 9.09 -9.55
CA ALA A 86 -28.75 8.51 -10.87
C ALA A 86 -29.81 9.29 -11.66
N GLU A 87 -30.78 9.89 -10.98
CA GLU A 87 -31.74 10.83 -11.57
C GLU A 87 -31.04 12.11 -12.04
N ARG A 88 -30.25 12.75 -11.17
CA ARG A 88 -29.45 13.92 -11.54
C ARG A 88 -28.50 13.64 -12.71
N TYR A 89 -27.84 12.48 -12.73
CA TYR A 89 -26.99 12.09 -13.85
C TYR A 89 -27.77 11.93 -15.16
N ARG A 90 -28.98 11.37 -15.12
CA ARG A 90 -29.85 11.23 -16.30
C ARG A 90 -30.37 12.58 -16.78
N GLU A 91 -30.70 13.49 -15.87
CA GLU A 91 -31.10 14.86 -16.21
C GLU A 91 -29.95 15.62 -16.90
N LEU A 92 -28.72 15.47 -16.40
CA LEU A 92 -27.52 16.06 -17.02
C LEU A 92 -27.24 15.50 -18.42
N ASN A 93 -27.49 14.20 -18.66
CA ASN A 93 -27.30 13.58 -19.97
C ASN A 93 -28.48 13.79 -20.94
N ASN A 94 -29.66 14.21 -20.46
CA ASN A 94 -30.85 14.45 -21.27
C ASN A 94 -31.07 15.93 -21.57
N GLN A 95 -30.14 16.83 -21.22
CA GLN A 95 -30.20 18.21 -21.70
C GLN A 95 -29.94 18.22 -23.22
N PRO A 96 -30.87 18.72 -24.05
CA PRO A 96 -30.56 19.02 -25.43
C PRO A 96 -29.41 20.02 -25.42
N SER A 97 -28.38 19.76 -26.22
CA SER A 97 -27.37 20.76 -26.56
C SER A 97 -28.09 22.00 -27.11
N GLU A 98 -28.27 23.01 -26.26
CA GLU A 98 -28.71 24.33 -26.72
C GLU A 98 -27.64 24.89 -27.66
N SER A 99 -28.13 25.29 -28.84
CA SER A 99 -27.37 25.87 -29.95
C SER A 99 -26.99 27.31 -29.68
#